data_AF-A0AA51BG06-F1
#
_entry.id   AF-A0AA51BG06-F1
#
_cell.length_a   1.000
_cell.length_b   1.000
_cell.length_c   1.000
_cell.angle_alpha   90.00
_cell.angle_beta   90.00
_cell.angle_gamma   90.00
#
_symmetry.space_group_name_H-M   'P 1'
#
loop_
_entity.id
_entity.type
_entity.pdbx_description
1 polymer ?
#
loop_
_entity_poly.entity_id
_entity_poly.type
_entity_poly.pdbx_seq_one_letter_code
_entity_poly.pdbx_strand_id
1 'polypeptide(L)'
;GVKSVCLLDSENLNETDLYSQFLAPPDKIGANRAEISLQRARALNPMVEITAETRQVDALPDSYFSTFDIVCATGLKQEQLERINNICRDNSKKFLCGDVWGMFGYMFADLVDHEYSEEIVQHKAVKRGPD
;
A
#
# COMPACT_ATOMS: atom_id res chain seq x y z
N GLY A 1 -8.69 -8.10 -9.03
CA GLY A 1 -7.41 -7.46 -8.66
C GLY A 1 -7.46 -6.02 -9.09
N VAL A 2 -6.64 -5.15 -8.49
CA VAL A 2 -6.45 -3.79 -9.00
C VAL A 2 -5.83 -3.81 -10.41
N LYS A 3 -5.87 -2.69 -11.13
CA LYS A 3 -5.28 -2.59 -12.48
C LYS A 3 -3.76 -2.75 -12.44
N SER A 4 -3.09 -2.00 -11.57
CA SER A 4 -1.64 -2.00 -11.43
C SER A 4 -1.20 -1.70 -10.00
N VAL A 5 0.03 -2.09 -9.66
CA VAL A 5 0.73 -1.77 -8.41
C VAL A 5 2.18 -1.43 -8.73
N CYS A 6 2.66 -0.28 -8.24
CA CYS A 6 4.08 0.04 -8.25
C CYS A 6 4.66 -0.18 -6.85
N LEU A 7 5.71 -0.99 -6.74
CA LEU A 7 6.49 -1.16 -5.51
C LEU A 7 7.61 -0.13 -5.50
N LEU A 8 7.57 0.82 -4.57
CA LEU A 8 8.63 1.82 -4.39
C LEU A 8 9.43 1.49 -3.14
N ASP A 9 10.69 1.12 -3.31
CA ASP A 9 11.62 0.90 -2.21
C ASP A 9 13.04 1.17 -2.70
N SER A 10 13.75 2.09 -2.04
CA SER A 10 15.15 2.41 -2.36
C SER A 10 16.16 1.52 -1.65
N GLU A 11 15.72 0.74 -0.67
CA GLU A 11 16.60 -0.05 0.17
C GLU A 11 16.93 -1.40 -0.48
N ASN A 12 18.10 -1.92 -0.10
CA ASN A 12 18.54 -3.25 -0.49
C ASN A 12 18.06 -4.29 0.53
N LEU A 13 17.86 -5.51 0.05
CA LEU A 13 17.50 -6.64 0.88
C LEU A 13 18.65 -6.96 1.84
N ASN A 14 18.35 -7.06 3.12
CA ASN A 14 19.29 -7.47 4.16
C ASN A 14 18.82 -8.76 4.85
N GLU A 15 19.65 -9.33 5.73
CA GLU A 15 19.33 -10.58 6.42
C GLU A 15 18.08 -10.50 7.30
N THR A 16 17.83 -9.36 7.95
CA THR A 16 16.68 -9.19 8.84
C THR A 16 15.34 -9.16 8.10
N ASP A 17 15.36 -8.76 6.82
CA ASP A 17 14.17 -8.75 5.97
C ASP A 17 13.67 -10.16 5.67
N LEU A 18 14.56 -11.17 5.69
CA LEU A 18 14.21 -12.55 5.36
C LEU A 18 13.22 -13.18 6.36
N TYR A 19 13.12 -12.61 7.57
CA TYR A 19 12.19 -13.07 8.59
C TYR A 19 10.76 -12.56 8.38
N SER A 20 10.57 -11.50 7.58
CA SER A 20 9.29 -10.80 7.45
C SER A 20 8.84 -10.55 6.00
N GLN A 21 9.74 -10.65 5.02
CA GLN A 21 9.46 -10.32 3.62
C GLN A 21 9.39 -11.57 2.73
N PHE A 22 8.20 -12.18 2.62
CA PHE A 22 8.00 -13.42 1.86
C PHE A 22 8.13 -13.24 0.33
N LEU A 23 7.98 -12.02 -0.19
CA LEU A 23 8.17 -11.74 -1.62
C LEU A 23 9.64 -11.73 -2.03
N ALA A 24 10.55 -11.54 -1.07
CA ALA A 24 11.98 -11.52 -1.32
C ALA A 24 12.58 -12.93 -1.39
N PRO A 25 13.32 -13.27 -2.45
CA PRO A 25 14.09 -14.51 -2.48
C PRO A 25 15.33 -14.42 -1.55
N PRO A 26 15.57 -15.41 -0.66
CA PRO A 26 16.70 -15.38 0.27
C PRO A 26 18.08 -15.31 -0.39
N ASP A 27 18.22 -15.76 -1.63
CA ASP A 27 19.45 -15.75 -2.41
C ASP A 27 19.77 -14.38 -3.06
N LYS A 28 18.98 -13.34 -2.75
CA LYS A 28 19.08 -12.00 -3.36
C LYS A 28 19.47 -10.89 -2.38
N ILE A 29 20.08 -11.24 -1.25
CA ILE A 29 20.62 -10.24 -0.31
C ILE A 29 21.55 -9.27 -1.05
N GLY A 30 21.41 -7.99 -0.75
CA GLY A 30 22.17 -6.89 -1.36
C GLY A 30 21.55 -6.29 -2.63
N ALA A 31 20.53 -6.94 -3.22
CA ALA A 31 19.77 -6.38 -4.34
C ALA A 31 18.58 -5.55 -3.86
N ASN A 32 18.07 -4.65 -4.70
CA ASN A 32 16.95 -3.78 -4.35
C ASN A 32 15.68 -4.57 -4.01
N ARG A 33 15.02 -4.22 -2.90
CA ARG A 33 13.85 -4.95 -2.36
C ARG A 33 12.63 -4.94 -3.28
N ALA A 34 12.35 -3.82 -3.94
CA ALA A 34 11.21 -3.71 -4.84
C ALA A 34 11.40 -4.58 -6.09
N GLU A 35 12.57 -4.52 -6.71
CA GLU A 35 12.88 -5.27 -7.94
C GLU A 35 12.83 -6.78 -7.73
N ILE A 36 13.48 -7.28 -6.67
CA ILE A 36 13.53 -8.72 -6.38
C ILE A 36 12.16 -9.30 -5.99
N SER A 37 11.25 -8.45 -5.53
CA SER A 37 9.88 -8.84 -5.16
C SER A 37 8.96 -8.99 -6.37
N LEU A 38 9.29 -8.40 -7.53
CA LEU A 38 8.42 -8.33 -8.71
C LEU A 38 7.95 -9.71 -9.18
N GLN A 39 8.85 -10.69 -9.26
CA GLN A 39 8.51 -12.01 -9.80
C GLN A 39 7.45 -12.71 -8.94
N ARG A 40 7.66 -12.74 -7.62
CA ARG A 40 6.71 -13.37 -6.68
C ARG A 40 5.41 -12.58 -6.59
N ALA A 41 5.47 -11.24 -6.61
CA ALA A 41 4.29 -10.39 -6.60
C ALA A 41 3.40 -10.63 -7.85
N ARG A 42 4.00 -10.69 -9.05
CA ARG A 42 3.26 -10.99 -10.29
C ARG A 42 2.65 -12.39 -10.30
N ALA A 43 3.31 -13.37 -9.68
CA ALA A 43 2.81 -14.75 -9.61
C ALA A 43 1.50 -14.86 -8.80
N LEU A 44 1.21 -13.92 -7.89
CA LEU A 44 -0.04 -13.92 -7.13
C LEU A 44 -1.26 -13.62 -8.02
N ASN A 45 -1.10 -12.77 -9.03
CA ASN A 45 -2.15 -12.48 -10.00
C ASN A 45 -1.57 -11.92 -11.32
N PRO A 46 -1.45 -12.75 -12.37
CA PRO A 46 -0.90 -12.33 -13.66
C PRO A 46 -1.70 -11.22 -14.38
N MET A 47 -2.95 -10.95 -13.96
CA MET A 47 -3.79 -9.90 -14.53
C MET A 47 -3.46 -8.50 -13.99
N VAL A 48 -2.63 -8.41 -12.95
CA VAL A 48 -2.22 -7.12 -12.34
C VAL A 48 -0.86 -6.74 -12.89
N GLU A 49 -0.74 -5.52 -13.41
CA GLU A 49 0.55 -4.96 -13.82
C GLU A 49 1.36 -4.57 -12.57
N ILE A 50 2.51 -5.22 -12.36
CA ILE A 50 3.40 -4.91 -11.23
C ILE A 50 4.70 -4.29 -11.75
N THR A 51 5.05 -3.11 -11.26
CA THR A 51 6.29 -2.39 -11.56
C THR A 51 7.08 -2.07 -10.29
N ALA A 52 8.34 -1.67 -10.43
CA ALA A 52 9.19 -1.24 -9.32
C ALA A 52 9.80 0.13 -9.59
N GLU A 53 9.97 0.92 -8.54
CA GLU A 53 10.69 2.20 -8.50
C GLU A 53 11.72 2.14 -7.37
N THR A 54 12.98 2.44 -7.69
CA THR A 54 14.11 2.23 -6.77
C THR A 54 14.73 3.53 -6.28
N ARG A 55 14.28 4.67 -6.80
CA ARG A 55 14.72 5.98 -6.32
C ARG A 55 14.15 6.24 -4.92
N GLN A 56 14.92 6.98 -4.13
CA GLN A 56 14.43 7.50 -2.86
C GLN A 56 13.19 8.37 -3.08
N VAL A 57 12.25 8.30 -2.14
CA VAL A 57 10.98 9.04 -2.22
C VAL A 57 11.19 10.55 -2.32
N ASP A 58 12.25 11.07 -1.71
CA ASP A 58 12.62 12.49 -1.77
C ASP A 58 13.19 12.92 -3.13
N ALA A 59 13.72 11.98 -3.91
CA ALA A 59 14.25 12.25 -5.25
C ALA A 59 13.15 12.24 -6.33
N LEU A 60 11.93 11.80 -6.00
CA LEU A 60 10.82 11.78 -6.93
C LEU A 60 10.13 13.14 -6.98
N PRO A 61 9.77 13.64 -8.17
CA PRO A 61 9.01 14.88 -8.29
C PRO A 61 7.60 14.69 -7.71
N ASP A 62 7.00 15.76 -7.19
CA ASP A 62 5.65 15.70 -6.61
C ASP A 62 4.60 15.19 -7.59
N SER A 63 4.76 15.54 -8.87
CA SER A 63 3.89 15.07 -9.96
C SER A 63 3.92 13.55 -10.16
N TYR A 64 4.89 12.83 -9.60
CA TYR A 64 4.92 11.37 -9.64
C TYR A 64 3.74 10.77 -8.85
N PHE A 65 3.47 11.29 -7.65
CA PHE A 65 2.45 10.73 -6.77
C PHE A 65 1.03 10.95 -7.30
N SER A 66 0.81 12.02 -8.07
CA SER A 66 -0.50 12.28 -8.70
C SER A 66 -0.80 11.38 -9.89
N THR A 67 0.16 10.56 -10.34
CA THR A 67 -0.11 9.54 -11.39
C THR A 67 -0.87 8.33 -10.87
N PHE A 68 -0.94 8.14 -9.55
CA PHE A 68 -1.64 7.03 -8.90
C PHE A 68 -3.05 7.43 -8.45
N ASP A 69 -3.94 6.45 -8.38
CA ASP A 69 -5.28 6.65 -7.80
C ASP A 69 -5.24 6.65 -6.26
N ILE A 70 -4.36 5.83 -5.69
CA ILE A 70 -4.13 5.67 -4.26
C ILE A 70 -2.62 5.51 -4.02
N VAL A 71 -2.07 6.21 -3.04
CA VAL A 71 -0.70 6.02 -2.54
C VAL A 71 -0.74 5.42 -1.14
N CYS A 72 -0.03 4.32 -0.93
CA CYS A 72 0.12 3.69 0.39
C CYS A 72 1.58 3.76 0.82
N ALA A 73 1.85 4.39 1.96
CA ALA A 73 3.20 4.64 2.46
C ALA A 73 3.48 3.92 3.78
N THR A 74 4.63 3.28 3.87
CA THR A 74 5.14 2.58 5.06
C THR A 74 6.63 2.84 5.20
N GLY A 75 7.17 2.86 6.41
CA GLY A 75 8.60 2.99 6.68
C GLY A 75 9.20 4.35 6.34
N LEU A 76 8.37 5.39 6.21
CA LEU A 76 8.79 6.75 5.87
C LEU A 76 8.85 7.65 7.10
N LYS A 77 9.64 8.72 6.99
CA LYS A 77 9.67 9.79 8.00
C LYS A 77 8.37 10.60 7.94
N GLN A 78 8.00 11.20 9.06
CA GLN A 78 6.80 12.04 9.16
C GLN A 78 6.74 13.14 8.08
N GLU A 79 7.83 13.85 7.85
CA GLU A 79 7.91 14.91 6.82
C GLU A 79 7.62 14.38 5.40
N GLN A 80 8.04 13.15 5.10
CA GLN A 80 7.79 12.50 3.81
C GLN A 80 6.31 12.10 3.69
N LEU A 81 5.73 11.55 4.76
CA LEU A 81 4.30 11.21 4.81
C LEU A 81 3.44 12.46 4.61
N GLU A 82 3.76 13.55 5.30
CA GLU A 82 3.05 14.83 5.18
C GLU A 82 3.16 15.42 3.77
N ARG A 83 4.36 15.42 3.18
CA ARG A 83 4.58 15.85 1.78
C ARG A 83 3.70 15.07 0.82
N ILE A 84 3.75 13.74 0.87
CA ILE A 84 3.00 12.87 -0.06
C ILE A 84 1.49 13.03 0.15
N ASN A 85 1.03 13.09 1.40
CA ASN A 85 -0.38 13.28 1.72
C ASN A 85 -0.90 14.62 1.17
N ASN A 86 -0.15 15.71 1.34
CA ASN A 86 -0.53 17.02 0.82
C ASN A 86 -0.61 17.01 -0.72
N ILE A 87 0.39 16.43 -1.40
CA ILE A 87 0.37 16.26 -2.86
C ILE A 87 -0.85 15.45 -3.30
N CYS A 88 -1.16 14.36 -2.60
CA CYS A 88 -2.33 13.54 -2.89
C CYS A 88 -3.62 14.36 -2.74
N ARG A 89 -3.77 15.09 -1.63
CA ARG A 89 -4.94 15.94 -1.36
C ARG A 89 -5.14 17.01 -2.43
N ASP A 90 -4.06 17.72 -2.80
CA ASP A 90 -4.07 18.77 -3.82
C ASP A 90 -4.47 18.24 -5.21
N ASN A 91 -4.27 16.94 -5.46
CA ASN A 91 -4.60 16.27 -6.71
C ASN A 91 -5.82 15.34 -6.60
N SER A 92 -6.59 15.43 -5.51
CA SER A 92 -7.75 14.57 -5.23
C SER A 92 -7.45 13.06 -5.31
N LYS A 93 -6.26 12.66 -4.85
CA LYS A 93 -5.82 11.27 -4.74
C LYS A 93 -5.96 10.81 -3.30
N LYS A 94 -6.24 9.51 -3.13
CA LYS A 94 -6.36 8.92 -1.79
C LYS A 94 -4.96 8.59 -1.26
N PHE A 95 -4.77 8.79 0.03
CA PHE A 95 -3.52 8.49 0.69
C PHE A 95 -3.76 7.60 1.91
N LEU A 96 -2.93 6.58 2.05
CA LEU A 96 -2.91 5.67 3.19
C LEU A 96 -1.49 5.64 3.75
N CYS A 97 -1.36 5.55 5.06
CA CYS A 97 -0.08 5.18 5.67
C CYS A 97 -0.26 4.37 6.94
N GLY A 98 0.82 3.71 7.36
CA GLY A 98 0.84 2.93 8.59
C GLY A 98 2.19 2.27 8.80
N ASP A 99 2.48 1.92 10.04
CA ASP A 99 3.65 1.12 10.41
C ASP A 99 3.33 0.20 11.59
N VAL A 100 4.27 -0.72 11.84
CA VAL A 100 4.26 -1.66 12.95
C VAL A 100 5.55 -1.49 13.77
N TRP A 101 5.40 -1.39 15.09
CA TRP A 101 6.48 -1.36 16.08
C TRP A 101 6.25 -2.42 17.15
N GLY A 102 6.84 -3.59 16.96
CA GLY A 102 6.64 -4.73 17.85
C GLY A 102 5.19 -5.21 17.82
N MET A 103 4.47 -5.04 18.93
CA MET A 103 3.05 -5.42 19.07
C MET A 103 2.08 -4.27 18.79
N PHE A 104 2.60 -3.06 18.53
CA PHE A 104 1.80 -1.90 18.21
C PHE A 104 1.84 -1.63 16.71
N GLY A 105 0.76 -1.07 16.19
CA GLY A 105 0.72 -0.56 14.83
C GLY A 105 -0.31 0.55 14.73
N TYR A 106 -0.22 1.32 13.65
CA TYR A 106 -1.21 2.33 13.33
C TYR A 106 -1.56 2.26 11.84
N MET A 107 -2.73 2.82 11.52
CA MET A 107 -3.11 3.12 10.16
C MET A 107 -3.74 4.51 10.12
N PHE A 108 -3.51 5.21 9.04
CA PHE A 108 -4.12 6.49 8.71
C PHE A 108 -4.63 6.44 7.27
N ALA A 109 -5.78 7.06 7.04
CA ALA A 109 -6.40 7.16 5.73
C ALA A 109 -6.89 8.58 5.51
N ASP A 110 -6.41 9.21 4.44
CA ASP A 110 -6.96 10.43 3.88
C ASP A 110 -7.61 10.10 2.53
N LEU A 111 -8.94 10.09 2.55
CA LEU A 111 -9.74 9.78 1.36
C LEU A 111 -10.25 11.05 0.67
N VAL A 112 -9.82 12.23 1.15
CA VAL A 112 -10.32 13.54 0.75
C VAL A 112 -11.83 13.64 1.01
N ASP A 113 -12.63 14.03 0.03
CA ASP A 113 -14.08 13.95 0.07
C ASP A 113 -14.50 12.62 -0.57
N HIS A 114 -14.95 11.67 0.26
CA HIS A 114 -15.19 10.29 -0.15
C HIS A 114 -16.64 9.87 0.03
N GLU A 115 -17.32 9.72 -1.09
CA GLU A 115 -18.64 9.08 -1.16
C GLU A 115 -18.50 7.57 -1.35
N TYR A 116 -19.34 6.80 -0.66
CA TYR A 116 -19.41 5.35 -0.76
C TYR A 116 -20.85 4.85 -0.62
N SER A 117 -21.11 3.63 -1.12
CA SER A 117 -22.39 2.94 -0.96
C SER A 117 -22.26 1.83 0.07
N GLU A 118 -23.21 1.74 0.99
CA GLU A 118 -23.31 0.67 1.98
C GLU A 118 -24.59 -0.15 1.77
N GLU A 119 -24.46 -1.47 1.68
CA GLU A 119 -25.61 -2.37 1.62
C GLU A 119 -26.01 -2.79 3.05
N ILE A 120 -27.19 -2.36 3.49
CA ILE A 120 -27.71 -2.66 4.83
C ILE A 120 -28.66 -3.86 4.74
N VAL A 121 -28.24 -5.01 5.25
CA VAL A 121 -29.08 -6.22 5.30
C VAL A 121 -30.09 -6.10 6.44
N GLN A 122 -31.38 -5.94 6.11
CA GLN A 122 -32.46 -5.96 7.10
C GLN A 122 -32.97 -7.39 7.32
N HIS A 123 -32.71 -7.94 8.50
CA HIS A 123 -33.33 -9.21 8.92
C HIS A 123 -34.80 -8.97 9.33
N LYS A 124 -35.75 -9.54 8.58
CA LYS A 124 -37.16 -9.56 8.99
C LYS A 124 -37.34 -10.54 10.16
N ALA A 125 -37.86 -10.05 11.29
CA ALA A 125 -38.27 -10.91 12.39
C ALA A 125 -39.36 -11.89 11.94
N VAL A 126 -39.08 -13.19 12.02
CA VAL A 126 -40.09 -14.23 11.82
C VAL A 126 -40.99 -14.23 13.05
N LYS A 127 -42.29 -13.92 12.86
CA LYS A 127 -43.28 -14.09 13.94
C LYS A 127 -43.35 -15.58 14.28
N ARG A 128 -43.06 -15.95 15.54
CA ARG A 128 -43.40 -17.28 16.05
C ARG A 128 -44.92 -17.46 15.92
N GLY A 129 -45.33 -18.56 15.30
CA GLY A 129 -46.75 -18.95 15.26
C GLY A 129 -47.28 -19.23 16.67
N PRO A 130 -48.61 -19.21 16.89
CA PRO A 130 -49.19 -19.49 18.19
C PRO A 130 -48.92 -20.94 18.62
N ASP A 131 -48.57 -21.11 19.90
CA ASP A 131 -48.35 -22.39 20.58
C ASP A 131 -49.63 -23.24 20.66
#